data_AF-A0A2N5ALY0-F1
#
_entry.id   AF-A0A2N5ALY0-F1
#
_cell.length_a   1.000
_cell.length_b   1.000
_cell.length_c   1.000
_cell.angle_alpha   90.00
_cell.angle_beta   90.00
_cell.angle_gamma   90.00
#
_symmetry.space_group_name_H-M   'P 1'
#
loop_
_entity.id
_entity.type
_entity.pdbx_description
1 polymer ?
#
loop_
_entity_poly.entity_id
_entity_poly.type
_entity_poly.pdbx_seq_one_letter_code
_entity_poly.pdbx_strand_id
1 'polypeptide(L)'
;MTRGLELLIAQTILQGFDAQYGRFLEVTSGAQQRFEQADWHAVQQAMKQRIHLYDHHVGLVVEQLRCITEGKSTDVDFLLRVKQQYTQLLPDYPRFEIAESFFNSVYCRLFDHRSLTPERLFIFSSQPERPFRTLPRPLAKDFFPERGWSHLLGKVLSDLPLRLPWQNKARDIGYIIASLQEALGEELLATCHLQVANELFYRNKAAWLVGKLVMPMATLPFLLPIHRSDEGELFVDTCLT
;
A
#
# COMPACT_ATOMS: atom_id res chain seq x y z
N MET A 1 7.79 -5.36 -39.12
CA MET A 1 6.79 -6.16 -38.38
C MET A 1 7.29 -6.59 -37.00
N THR A 2 8.58 -6.95 -36.82
CA THR A 2 9.18 -7.39 -35.55
C THR A 2 9.10 -6.38 -34.39
N ARG A 3 9.43 -5.10 -34.63
CA ARG A 3 9.35 -4.04 -33.60
C ARG A 3 7.94 -3.82 -33.04
N GLY A 4 6.91 -4.05 -33.85
CA GLY A 4 5.52 -3.92 -33.42
C GLY A 4 5.11 -5.02 -32.44
N LEU A 5 5.59 -6.25 -32.66
CA LEU A 5 5.35 -7.38 -31.75
C LEU A 5 6.06 -7.19 -30.41
N GLU A 6 7.30 -6.70 -30.43
CA GLU A 6 8.09 -6.44 -29.21
C GLU A 6 7.40 -5.40 -28.31
N LEU A 7 6.92 -4.31 -28.91
CA LEU A 7 6.19 -3.26 -28.20
C LEU A 7 4.84 -3.79 -27.68
N LEU A 8 4.11 -4.57 -28.51
CA LEU A 8 2.84 -5.18 -28.10
C LEU A 8 3.02 -6.05 -26.85
N ILE A 9 4.07 -6.87 -26.80
CA ILE A 9 4.36 -7.70 -25.62
C ILE A 9 4.69 -6.84 -24.40
N ALA A 10 5.54 -5.81 -24.56
CA ALA A 10 5.87 -4.90 -23.46
C ALA A 10 4.61 -4.23 -22.90
N GLN A 11 3.71 -3.75 -23.77
CA GLN A 11 2.42 -3.18 -23.38
C GLN A 11 1.50 -4.21 -22.73
N THR A 12 1.50 -5.47 -23.20
CA THR A 12 0.69 -6.55 -22.63
C THR A 12 1.13 -6.87 -21.20
N ILE A 13 2.44 -6.92 -20.94
CA ILE A 13 2.98 -7.12 -19.58
C ILE A 13 2.58 -5.94 -18.68
N LEU A 14 2.73 -4.71 -19.16
CA LEU A 14 2.40 -3.51 -18.39
C LEU A 14 0.90 -3.42 -18.08
N GLN A 15 0.05 -3.75 -19.06
CA GLN A 15 -1.40 -3.85 -18.88
C GLN A 15 -1.78 -4.93 -17.87
N GLY A 16 -1.08 -6.06 -17.89
CA GLY A 16 -1.26 -7.11 -16.88
C GLY A 16 -0.94 -6.62 -15.47
N PHE A 17 0.11 -5.82 -15.32
CA PHE A 17 0.43 -5.17 -14.05
C PHE A 17 -0.65 -4.15 -13.64
N ASP A 18 -1.13 -3.30 -14.55
CA ASP A 18 -2.21 -2.35 -14.26
C ASP A 18 -3.47 -3.07 -13.77
N ALA A 19 -3.87 -4.16 -14.44
CA ALA A 19 -5.01 -4.97 -14.03
C ALA A 19 -4.80 -5.62 -12.65
N GLN A 20 -3.62 -6.19 -12.41
CA GLN A 20 -3.25 -6.79 -11.14
C GLN A 20 -3.34 -5.78 -9.99
N TYR A 21 -2.73 -4.60 -10.18
CA TYR A 21 -2.70 -3.56 -9.15
C TYR A 21 -4.08 -2.94 -8.94
N GLY A 22 -4.86 -2.73 -10.00
CA GLY A 22 -6.26 -2.30 -9.89
C GLY A 22 -7.09 -3.25 -9.02
N ARG A 23 -7.02 -4.56 -9.29
CA ARG A 23 -7.69 -5.57 -8.46
C ARG A 23 -7.16 -5.62 -7.02
N PHE A 24 -5.87 -5.36 -6.82
CA PHE A 24 -5.28 -5.30 -5.49
C PHE A 24 -5.87 -4.15 -4.66
N LEU A 25 -6.06 -2.98 -5.29
CA LEU A 25 -6.69 -1.83 -4.67
C LEU A 25 -8.17 -2.09 -4.37
N GLU A 26 -8.90 -2.72 -5.29
CA GLU A 26 -10.32 -3.09 -5.08
C GLU A 26 -10.49 -4.06 -3.90
N VAL A 27 -9.66 -5.10 -3.82
CA VAL A 27 -9.71 -6.02 -2.66
C VAL A 27 -9.36 -5.27 -1.38
N THR A 28 -8.39 -4.35 -1.42
CA THR A 28 -7.95 -3.58 -0.25
C THR A 28 -9.01 -2.57 0.22
N SER A 29 -9.71 -1.89 -0.69
CA SER A 29 -10.74 -0.89 -0.33
C SER A 29 -11.93 -1.50 0.40
N GLY A 30 -12.23 -2.78 0.17
CA GLY A 30 -13.27 -3.51 0.91
C GLY A 30 -12.93 -3.81 2.39
N ALA A 31 -11.72 -3.48 2.86
CA ALA A 31 -11.29 -3.80 4.24
C ALA A 31 -12.13 -3.07 5.30
N GLN A 32 -12.48 -1.80 5.05
CA GLN A 32 -13.31 -1.02 5.97
C GLN A 32 -14.66 -1.70 6.21
N GLN A 33 -15.36 -2.06 5.13
CA GLN A 33 -16.68 -2.70 5.24
C GLN A 33 -16.60 -4.02 6.03
N ARG A 34 -15.59 -4.85 5.75
CA ARG A 34 -15.41 -6.13 6.47
C ARG A 34 -15.13 -5.91 7.96
N PHE A 35 -14.35 -4.89 8.31
CA PHE A 35 -14.12 -4.50 9.70
C PHE A 35 -15.41 -4.02 10.39
N GLU A 36 -16.16 -3.11 9.75
CA GLU A 36 -17.40 -2.56 10.29
C GLU A 36 -18.48 -3.63 10.51
N GLN A 37 -18.55 -4.61 9.61
CA GLN A 37 -19.50 -5.73 9.68
C GLN A 37 -19.04 -6.86 10.61
N ALA A 38 -17.84 -6.75 11.20
CA ALA A 38 -17.20 -7.83 11.97
C ALA A 38 -17.10 -9.17 11.22
N ASP A 39 -16.98 -9.12 9.89
CA ASP A 39 -16.85 -10.33 9.05
C ASP A 39 -15.39 -10.79 9.02
N TRP A 40 -14.96 -11.38 10.14
CA TRP A 40 -13.58 -11.82 10.33
C TRP A 40 -13.19 -12.96 9.39
N HIS A 41 -14.14 -13.79 8.99
CA HIS A 41 -13.91 -14.83 8.00
C HIS A 41 -13.65 -14.22 6.62
N ALA A 42 -14.41 -13.21 6.20
CA ALA A 42 -14.14 -12.48 4.96
C ALA A 42 -12.81 -11.71 5.02
N VAL A 43 -12.38 -11.19 6.17
CA VAL A 43 -11.05 -10.58 6.32
C VAL A 43 -9.95 -11.60 5.99
N GLN A 44 -10.03 -12.80 6.57
CA GLN A 44 -9.05 -13.86 6.30
C GLN A 44 -9.10 -14.34 4.84
N GLN A 45 -10.30 -14.46 4.26
CA GLN A 45 -10.47 -14.85 2.86
C GLN A 45 -9.92 -13.79 1.90
N ALA A 46 -10.18 -12.50 2.16
CA ALA A 46 -9.67 -11.40 1.35
C ALA A 46 -8.14 -11.35 1.37
N MET A 47 -7.51 -11.62 2.51
CA MET A 47 -6.04 -11.73 2.59
C MET A 47 -5.52 -12.85 1.68
N LYS A 48 -6.11 -14.05 1.74
CA LYS A 48 -5.72 -15.17 0.87
C LYS A 48 -5.92 -14.84 -0.62
N GLN A 49 -7.06 -14.24 -0.97
CA GLN A 49 -7.34 -13.80 -2.34
C GLN A 49 -6.29 -12.80 -2.84
N ARG A 50 -5.92 -11.83 -2.00
CA ARG A 50 -4.93 -10.79 -2.33
C ARG A 50 -3.54 -11.39 -2.56
N ILE A 51 -3.15 -12.41 -1.80
CA ILE A 51 -1.87 -13.13 -1.99
C ILE A 51 -1.84 -13.83 -3.36
N HIS A 52 -2.91 -14.51 -3.75
CA HIS A 52 -2.96 -15.23 -5.04
C HIS A 52 -3.14 -14.31 -6.26
N LEU A 53 -3.56 -13.06 -6.05
CA LEU A 53 -3.91 -12.14 -7.14
C LEU A 53 -2.73 -11.84 -8.07
N TYR A 54 -1.53 -11.68 -7.50
CA TYR A 54 -0.32 -11.39 -8.26
C TYR A 54 0.04 -12.56 -9.18
N ASP A 55 0.15 -13.76 -8.62
CA ASP A 55 0.47 -14.98 -9.36
C ASP A 55 -0.56 -15.34 -10.42
N HIS A 56 -1.83 -15.02 -10.18
CA HIS A 56 -2.90 -15.20 -11.14
C HIS A 56 -2.69 -14.32 -12.38
N HIS A 57 -2.44 -13.02 -12.19
CA HIS A 57 -2.24 -12.09 -13.31
C HIS A 57 -0.93 -12.37 -14.07
N VAL A 58 0.14 -12.76 -13.37
CA VAL A 58 1.36 -13.24 -14.03
C VAL A 58 1.05 -14.44 -14.93
N GLY A 59 0.26 -15.40 -14.44
CA GLY A 59 -0.16 -16.57 -15.23
C GLY A 59 -0.98 -16.19 -16.46
N LEU A 60 -1.96 -15.30 -16.31
CA LEU A 60 -2.77 -14.81 -17.43
C LEU A 60 -1.91 -14.16 -18.51
N VAL A 61 -0.99 -13.28 -18.13
CA VAL A 61 -0.08 -12.63 -19.07
C VAL A 61 0.80 -13.66 -19.77
N VAL A 62 1.36 -14.62 -19.03
CA VAL A 62 2.18 -15.69 -19.63
C VAL A 62 1.41 -16.47 -20.70
N GLU A 63 0.17 -16.86 -20.44
CA GLU A 63 -0.66 -17.55 -21.44
C GLU A 63 -1.02 -16.64 -22.62
N GLN A 64 -1.33 -15.36 -22.38
CA GLN A 64 -1.54 -14.39 -23.46
C GLN A 64 -0.30 -14.26 -24.36
N LEU A 65 0.89 -14.17 -23.76
CA LEU A 65 2.14 -14.08 -24.50
C LEU A 65 2.40 -15.34 -25.32
N ARG A 66 2.13 -16.54 -24.79
CA ARG A 66 2.23 -17.80 -25.53
C ARG A 66 1.31 -17.83 -26.76
N CYS A 67 0.09 -17.31 -26.64
CA CYS A 67 -0.83 -17.18 -27.77
C CYS A 67 -0.35 -16.16 -28.81
N ILE A 68 0.10 -14.97 -28.36
CA ILE A 68 0.59 -13.89 -29.22
C ILE A 68 1.84 -14.32 -30.02
N THR A 69 2.71 -15.13 -29.42
CA THR A 69 3.92 -15.63 -30.09
C THR A 69 3.69 -16.92 -30.88
N GLU A 70 2.45 -17.42 -30.95
CA GLU A 70 2.08 -18.69 -31.60
C GLU A 70 2.90 -19.89 -31.10
N GLY A 71 3.31 -19.86 -29.82
CA GLY A 71 4.19 -20.90 -29.26
C GLY A 71 5.61 -20.96 -29.85
N LYS A 72 5.99 -20.02 -30.72
CA LYS A 72 7.37 -19.89 -31.18
C LYS A 72 8.23 -19.50 -29.99
N SER A 73 9.32 -20.24 -29.79
CA SER A 73 10.31 -19.93 -28.77
C SER A 73 10.76 -18.49 -28.96
N THR A 74 10.42 -17.62 -28.01
CA THR A 74 10.94 -16.26 -27.97
C THR A 74 12.44 -16.37 -27.77
N ASP A 75 13.19 -16.13 -28.84
CA ASP A 75 14.64 -16.09 -28.78
C ASP A 75 15.09 -15.11 -27.69
N VAL A 76 16.24 -15.39 -27.07
CA VAL A 76 16.79 -14.59 -25.97
C VAL A 76 16.92 -13.12 -26.40
N ASP A 77 17.34 -12.88 -27.64
CA ASP A 77 17.48 -11.55 -28.21
C ASP A 77 16.14 -10.82 -28.36
N PHE A 78 15.05 -11.54 -28.60
CA PHE A 78 13.72 -10.96 -28.69
C PHE A 78 13.26 -10.39 -27.36
N LEU A 79 13.48 -11.10 -26.25
CA LEU A 79 13.08 -10.60 -24.93
C LEU A 79 13.97 -9.49 -24.40
N LEU A 80 15.25 -9.46 -24.79
CA LEU A 80 16.09 -8.29 -24.55
C LEU A 80 15.49 -7.04 -25.21
N ARG A 81 14.97 -7.16 -26.44
CA ARG A 81 14.27 -6.06 -27.12
C ARG A 81 12.94 -5.72 -26.48
N VAL A 82 12.16 -6.70 -26.02
CA VAL A 82 10.93 -6.47 -25.23
C VAL A 82 11.25 -5.70 -23.95
N LYS A 83 12.29 -6.10 -23.20
CA LYS A 83 12.72 -5.38 -22.00
C LYS A 83 13.10 -3.95 -22.34
N GLN A 84 13.84 -3.71 -23.43
CA GLN A 84 14.16 -2.36 -23.88
C GLN A 84 12.91 -1.51 -24.16
N GLN A 85 11.90 -2.08 -24.84
CA GLN A 85 10.61 -1.39 -25.04
C GLN A 85 9.92 -1.13 -23.71
N TYR A 86 9.89 -2.11 -22.80
CA TYR A 86 9.29 -1.98 -21.47
C TYR A 86 9.95 -0.88 -20.66
N THR A 87 11.28 -0.83 -20.60
CA THR A 87 12.06 0.22 -19.93
C THR A 87 11.71 1.61 -20.45
N GLN A 88 11.43 1.76 -21.75
CA GLN A 88 11.03 3.05 -22.34
C GLN A 88 9.63 3.51 -21.90
N LEU A 89 8.77 2.61 -21.40
CA LEU A 89 7.44 2.93 -20.89
C LEU A 89 7.44 3.41 -19.42
N LEU A 90 8.52 3.16 -18.68
CA LEU A 90 8.59 3.37 -17.23
C LEU A 90 8.88 4.81 -16.73
N PRO A 91 9.56 5.72 -17.45
CA PRO A 91 10.01 7.00 -16.87
C PRO A 91 8.93 7.90 -16.24
N ASP A 92 7.70 7.82 -16.73
CA ASP A 92 6.54 8.57 -16.22
C ASP A 92 5.49 7.66 -15.57
N TYR A 93 5.79 6.37 -15.43
CA TYR A 93 4.89 5.39 -14.85
C TYR A 93 5.03 5.39 -13.30
N PRO A 94 3.98 5.74 -12.51
CA PRO A 94 4.14 6.06 -11.09
C PRO A 94 4.59 4.92 -10.17
N ARG A 95 4.44 3.66 -10.61
CA ARG A 95 4.74 2.45 -9.82
C ARG A 95 5.74 1.58 -10.58
N PHE A 96 6.74 2.21 -11.19
CA PHE A 96 7.68 1.53 -12.08
C PHE A 96 8.41 0.40 -11.36
N GLU A 97 8.70 0.54 -10.07
CA GLU A 97 9.42 -0.45 -9.27
C GLU A 97 8.66 -1.77 -9.14
N ILE A 98 7.33 -1.70 -9.02
CA ILE A 98 6.48 -2.89 -8.98
C ILE A 98 6.24 -3.41 -10.40
N ALA A 99 6.14 -2.50 -11.39
CA ALA A 99 6.03 -2.89 -12.80
C ALA A 99 7.26 -3.69 -13.27
N GLU A 100 8.47 -3.33 -12.82
CA GLU A 100 9.71 -4.08 -13.06
C GLU A 100 9.67 -5.46 -12.39
N SER A 101 9.17 -5.54 -11.15
CA SER A 101 8.99 -6.81 -10.44
C SER A 101 7.98 -7.73 -11.15
N PHE A 102 6.90 -7.15 -11.69
CA PHE A 102 5.90 -7.87 -12.49
C PHE A 102 6.49 -8.40 -13.78
N PHE A 103 7.28 -7.58 -14.49
CA PHE A 103 8.05 -8.04 -15.65
C PHE A 103 8.97 -9.20 -15.30
N ASN A 104 9.72 -9.11 -14.20
CA ASN A 104 10.62 -10.17 -13.75
C ASN A 104 9.87 -11.48 -13.50
N SER A 105 8.67 -11.38 -12.92
CA SER A 105 7.83 -12.54 -12.61
C SER A 105 7.31 -13.22 -13.88
N VAL A 106 6.90 -12.44 -14.88
CA VAL A 106 6.49 -12.97 -16.21
C VAL A 106 7.67 -13.65 -16.89
N TYR A 107 8.84 -13.02 -16.91
CA TYR A 107 10.05 -13.61 -17.49
C TYR A 107 10.43 -14.92 -16.79
N CYS A 108 10.47 -14.94 -15.45
CA CYS A 108 10.80 -16.14 -14.69
C CYS A 108 9.86 -17.31 -15.02
N ARG A 109 8.56 -17.05 -15.23
CA ARG A 109 7.60 -18.09 -15.65
C ARG A 109 7.81 -18.58 -17.09
N LEU A 110 8.26 -17.72 -18.00
CA LEU A 110 8.58 -18.11 -19.38
C LEU A 110 9.85 -18.97 -19.45
N PHE A 111 10.83 -18.74 -18.56
CA PHE A 111 12.15 -19.40 -18.57
C PHE A 111 12.38 -20.39 -17.43
N ASP A 112 11.33 -20.85 -16.75
CA ASP A 112 11.44 -21.81 -15.65
C ASP A 112 12.45 -21.37 -14.57
N HIS A 113 12.49 -20.05 -14.29
CA HIS A 113 13.41 -19.40 -13.35
C HIS A 113 14.89 -19.59 -13.67
N ARG A 114 15.25 -19.84 -14.94
CA ARG A 114 16.63 -19.96 -15.40
C ARG A 114 17.11 -18.68 -16.05
N SER A 115 18.42 -18.59 -16.26
CA SER A 115 19.01 -17.53 -17.10
C SER A 115 18.69 -16.11 -16.60
N LEU A 116 18.84 -15.90 -15.29
CA LEU A 116 18.56 -14.64 -14.62
C LEU A 116 19.81 -13.75 -14.66
N THR A 117 19.90 -12.88 -15.66
CA THR A 117 21.02 -11.93 -15.80
C THR A 117 20.54 -10.48 -15.79
N PRO A 118 21.37 -9.50 -15.36
CA PRO A 118 21.00 -8.10 -15.30
C PRO A 118 20.55 -7.51 -16.65
N GLU A 119 21.02 -8.08 -17.76
CA GLU A 119 20.63 -7.66 -19.10
C GLU A 119 19.20 -8.09 -19.41
N ARG A 120 18.78 -9.26 -18.93
CA ARG A 120 17.48 -9.89 -19.26
C ARG A 120 16.35 -9.52 -18.30
N LEU A 121 16.68 -9.14 -17.07
CA LEU A 121 15.73 -8.83 -16.00
C LEU A 121 16.06 -7.53 -15.30
N PHE A 122 15.10 -6.95 -14.60
CA PHE A 122 15.32 -5.83 -13.69
C PHE A 122 15.83 -6.37 -12.34
N ILE A 123 17.04 -6.92 -12.31
CA ILE A 123 17.72 -7.28 -11.05
C ILE A 123 17.98 -6.02 -10.23
N PHE A 124 18.33 -4.94 -10.93
CA PHE A 124 18.39 -3.59 -10.41
C PHE A 124 17.36 -2.73 -11.14
N SER A 125 16.84 -1.71 -10.45
CA SER A 125 15.94 -0.73 -11.04
C SER A 125 16.58 -0.08 -12.27
N SER A 126 15.82 0.04 -13.35
CA SER A 126 16.24 0.79 -14.54
C SER A 126 16.11 2.29 -14.36
N GLN A 127 15.33 2.73 -13.38
CA GLN A 127 15.08 4.14 -13.10
C GLN A 127 16.09 4.66 -12.08
N PRO A 128 16.58 5.90 -12.25
CA PRO A 128 17.47 6.52 -11.28
C PRO A 128 16.72 6.75 -9.96
N GLU A 129 17.45 6.71 -8.85
CA GLU A 129 16.94 7.23 -7.57
C GLU A 129 16.58 8.70 -7.77
N ARG A 130 15.28 9.01 -7.77
CA ARG A 130 14.78 10.38 -7.83
C ARG A 130 14.32 10.77 -6.45
N PRO A 131 14.61 12.01 -5.99
CA PRO A 131 13.89 12.58 -4.87
C PRO A 131 12.39 12.44 -5.13
N PHE A 132 11.63 12.03 -4.11
CA PHE A 132 10.18 11.90 -4.23
C PHE A 132 9.63 13.18 -4.89
N ARG A 133 9.04 13.04 -6.08
CA ARG A 133 8.27 14.14 -6.67
C ARG A 133 7.20 14.53 -5.67
N THR A 134 6.82 15.81 -5.64
CA THR A 134 5.67 16.27 -4.88
C THR A 134 4.50 15.34 -5.18
N LEU A 135 4.05 14.61 -4.16
CA LEU A 135 3.04 13.58 -4.34
C LEU A 135 1.78 14.25 -4.88
N PRO A 136 1.16 13.74 -5.97
CA PRO A 136 -0.03 14.35 -6.55
C PRO A 136 -1.19 14.49 -5.55
N ARG A 137 -1.21 13.60 -4.54
CA ARG A 137 -2.13 13.64 -3.40
C ARG A 137 -1.32 13.46 -2.12
N PRO A 138 -1.50 14.34 -1.11
CA PRO A 138 -0.92 14.11 0.21
C PRO A 138 -1.37 12.75 0.78
N LEU A 139 -0.43 12.01 1.37
CA LEU A 139 -0.72 10.71 2.01
C LEU A 139 -1.04 10.85 3.49
N ALA A 140 -0.82 12.03 4.06
CA ALA A 140 -1.05 12.35 5.46
C ALA A 140 -1.58 13.78 5.61
N LYS A 141 -2.16 14.07 6.77
CA LYS A 141 -2.63 15.39 7.20
C LYS A 141 -1.95 15.77 8.51
N ASP A 142 -1.58 17.05 8.63
CA ASP A 142 -1.03 17.61 9.85
C ASP A 142 -2.17 18.14 10.75
N PHE A 143 -2.05 17.90 12.06
CA PHE A 143 -2.99 18.32 13.09
C PHE A 143 -2.21 19.00 14.22
N PHE A 144 -2.54 20.26 14.48
CA PHE A 144 -1.87 21.09 15.49
C PHE A 144 -2.76 21.30 16.71
N PRO A 145 -2.23 21.19 17.95
CA PRO A 145 -3.03 21.26 19.18
C PRO A 145 -3.36 22.70 19.60
N GLU A 146 -3.78 23.56 18.66
CA GLU A 146 -4.09 24.98 18.91
C GLU A 146 -5.18 25.18 19.97
N ARG A 147 -6.12 24.23 20.06
CA ARG A 147 -7.21 24.20 21.05
C ARG A 147 -7.00 23.09 22.10
N GLY A 148 -5.76 22.62 22.25
CA GLY A 148 -5.37 21.52 23.12
C GLY A 148 -5.54 20.12 22.51
N TRP A 149 -4.85 19.15 23.12
CA TRP A 149 -4.78 17.76 22.66
C TRP A 149 -6.13 17.03 22.64
N SER A 150 -7.01 17.32 23.60
CA SER A 150 -8.35 16.72 23.63
C SER A 150 -9.18 17.10 22.40
N HIS A 151 -9.16 18.38 22.00
CA HIS A 151 -9.85 18.83 20.80
C HIS A 151 -9.22 18.24 19.53
N LEU A 152 -7.89 18.21 19.47
CA LEU A 152 -7.14 17.62 18.35
C LEU A 152 -7.52 16.15 18.14
N LEU A 153 -7.40 15.32 19.17
CA LEU A 153 -7.71 13.88 19.09
C LEU A 153 -9.20 13.66 18.82
N GLY A 154 -10.06 14.51 19.40
CA GLY A 154 -11.49 14.54 19.08
C GLY A 154 -11.73 14.70 17.58
N LYS A 155 -11.06 15.65 16.93
CA LYS A 155 -11.12 15.87 15.48
C LYS A 155 -10.54 14.69 14.69
N VAL A 156 -9.33 14.24 15.03
CA VAL A 156 -8.66 13.10 14.35
C VAL A 156 -9.57 11.87 14.34
N LEU A 157 -10.16 11.51 15.48
CA LEU A 157 -11.05 10.35 15.58
C LEU A 157 -12.43 10.60 14.92
N SER A 158 -12.86 11.85 14.75
CA SER A 158 -14.11 12.19 14.04
C SER A 158 -13.94 12.19 12.53
N ASP A 159 -12.73 12.49 12.04
CA ASP A 159 -12.40 12.54 10.61
C ASP A 159 -12.22 11.12 10.02
N LEU A 160 -12.23 10.07 10.84
CA LEU A 160 -12.14 8.69 10.40
C LEU A 160 -13.38 8.28 9.60
N PRO A 161 -13.22 7.48 8.52
CA PRO A 161 -14.33 7.09 7.66
C PRO A 161 -15.22 6.00 8.28
N LEU A 162 -14.89 5.51 9.49
CA LEU A 162 -15.60 4.42 10.16
C LEU A 162 -17.03 4.83 10.54
N ARG A 163 -18.01 4.01 10.18
CA ARG A 163 -19.46 4.31 10.32
C ARG A 163 -20.10 3.72 11.57
N LEU A 164 -19.30 3.32 12.55
CA LEU A 164 -19.75 2.72 13.80
C LEU A 164 -19.70 3.74 14.95
N PRO A 165 -20.59 3.64 15.94
CA PRO A 165 -20.53 4.47 17.14
C PRO A 165 -19.29 4.14 17.98
N TRP A 166 -18.83 5.11 18.77
CA TRP A 166 -17.78 4.90 19.76
C TRP A 166 -18.38 4.46 21.09
N GLN A 167 -17.78 3.47 21.75
CA GLN A 167 -18.20 3.02 23.09
C GLN A 167 -18.08 4.16 24.09
N ASN A 168 -16.89 4.79 24.15
CA ASN A 168 -16.68 6.01 24.92
C ASN A 168 -15.49 6.79 24.37
N LYS A 169 -15.75 7.66 23.39
CA LYS A 169 -14.71 8.45 22.72
C LYS A 169 -13.94 9.36 23.67
N ALA A 170 -14.61 9.97 24.65
CA ALA A 170 -13.97 10.89 25.59
C ALA A 170 -13.00 10.17 26.53
N ARG A 171 -13.38 8.97 27.00
CA ARG A 171 -12.50 8.10 27.80
C ARG A 171 -11.23 7.75 27.04
N ASP A 172 -11.37 7.29 25.80
CA ASP A 172 -10.23 6.84 25.00
C ASP A 172 -9.26 7.99 24.69
N ILE A 173 -9.78 9.20 24.41
CA ILE A 173 -8.98 10.41 24.27
C ILE A 173 -8.20 10.70 25.55
N GLY A 174 -8.85 10.56 26.72
CA GLY A 174 -8.19 10.72 28.02
C GLY A 174 -7.02 9.75 28.21
N TYR A 175 -7.19 8.48 27.83
CA TYR A 175 -6.11 7.48 27.91
C TYR A 175 -4.95 7.79 26.98
N ILE A 176 -5.22 8.22 25.75
CA ILE A 176 -4.16 8.62 24.80
C ILE A 176 -3.37 9.81 25.37
N ILE A 177 -4.04 10.84 25.89
CA ILE A 177 -3.37 12.01 26.46
C ILE A 177 -2.52 11.61 27.66
N ALA A 178 -3.06 10.79 28.57
CA ALA A 178 -2.31 10.30 29.73
C ALA A 178 -1.04 9.54 29.30
N SER A 179 -1.15 8.66 28.31
CA SER A 179 -0.01 7.92 27.76
C SER A 179 1.05 8.84 27.14
N LEU A 180 0.63 9.87 26.39
CA LEU A 180 1.54 10.85 25.80
C LEU A 180 2.22 11.72 26.86
N GLN A 181 1.48 12.13 27.89
CA GLN A 181 2.01 12.91 29.00
C GLN A 181 3.01 12.11 29.83
N GLU A 182 2.75 10.83 30.07
CA GLU A 182 3.68 9.94 30.77
C GLU A 182 4.97 9.74 29.97
N ALA A 183 4.88 9.59 28.65
CA ALA A 183 6.04 9.35 27.79
C ALA A 183 6.93 10.60 27.58
N LEU A 184 6.35 11.80 27.55
CA LEU A 184 7.03 13.01 27.07
C LEU A 184 7.08 14.15 28.09
N GLY A 185 6.19 14.14 29.09
CA GLY A 185 5.92 15.29 29.94
C GLY A 185 5.07 16.37 29.25
N GLU A 186 4.45 17.24 30.05
CA GLU A 186 3.50 18.24 29.57
C GLU A 186 4.16 19.34 28.71
N GLU A 187 5.34 19.82 29.11
CA GLU A 187 6.06 20.88 28.40
C GLU A 187 6.46 20.48 26.99
N LEU A 188 7.02 19.28 26.81
CA LEU A 188 7.41 18.78 25.50
C LEU A 188 6.18 18.50 24.63
N LEU A 189 5.15 17.85 25.20
CA LEU A 189 3.91 17.53 24.50
C LEU A 189 3.20 18.79 23.95
N ALA A 190 3.29 19.93 24.64
CA ALA A 190 2.74 21.21 24.17
C ALA A 190 3.39 21.73 22.88
N THR A 191 4.63 21.32 22.58
CA THR A 191 5.36 21.70 21.35
C THR A 191 5.16 20.73 20.20
N CYS A 192 4.44 19.61 20.43
CA CYS A 192 4.27 18.55 19.46
C CYS A 192 3.06 18.78 18.54
N HIS A 193 3.06 18.15 17.38
CA HIS A 193 1.88 18.02 16.52
C HIS A 193 1.80 16.60 15.93
N LEU A 194 0.64 16.24 15.36
CA LEU A 194 0.48 14.96 14.68
C LEU A 194 0.54 15.13 13.17
N GLN A 195 1.17 14.18 12.49
CA GLN A 195 1.00 13.95 11.06
C GLN A 195 0.40 12.55 10.89
N VAL A 196 -0.89 12.47 10.53
CA VAL A 196 -1.64 11.21 10.49
C VAL A 196 -1.87 10.77 9.05
N ALA A 197 -1.61 9.50 8.74
CA ALA A 197 -1.90 8.93 7.43
C ALA A 197 -3.39 9.04 7.11
N ASN A 198 -3.71 9.32 5.84
CA ASN A 198 -5.10 9.49 5.40
C ASN A 198 -5.90 8.17 5.42
N GLU A 199 -5.22 7.04 5.24
CA GLU A 199 -5.82 5.71 5.19
C GLU A 199 -5.54 4.94 6.49
N LEU A 200 -6.54 4.18 6.95
CA LEU A 200 -6.38 3.24 8.05
C LEU A 200 -5.71 1.94 7.58
N PHE A 201 -4.90 1.33 8.45
CA PHE A 201 -4.22 0.08 8.18
C PHE A 201 -4.99 -1.08 8.84
N TYR A 202 -5.68 -1.88 8.03
CA TYR A 202 -6.53 -2.96 8.53
C TYR A 202 -5.75 -4.27 8.69
N ARG A 203 -5.88 -4.92 9.86
CA ARG A 203 -5.32 -6.25 10.11
C ARG A 203 -6.19 -7.05 11.09
N ASN A 204 -6.64 -8.22 10.66
CA ASN A 204 -7.52 -9.09 11.45
C ASN A 204 -8.74 -8.32 11.99
N LYS A 205 -8.82 -8.15 13.31
CA LYS A 205 -9.92 -7.49 14.01
C LYS A 205 -9.66 -6.02 14.36
N ALA A 206 -8.62 -5.40 13.79
CA ALA A 206 -8.20 -4.05 14.12
C ALA A 206 -8.09 -3.17 12.88
N ALA A 207 -8.48 -1.90 13.04
CA ALA A 207 -8.18 -0.81 12.12
C ALA A 207 -7.15 0.12 12.78
N TRP A 208 -5.97 0.26 12.19
CA TRP A 208 -4.89 1.04 12.79
C TRP A 208 -4.86 2.44 12.21
N LEU A 209 -4.93 3.44 13.09
CA LEU A 209 -4.51 4.78 12.77
C LEU A 209 -2.99 4.84 12.93
N VAL A 210 -2.31 5.23 11.86
CA VAL A 210 -0.86 5.35 11.81
C VAL A 210 -0.51 6.81 11.59
N GLY A 211 0.27 7.36 12.50
CA GLY A 211 0.76 8.71 12.41
C GLY A 211 2.18 8.84 12.92
N LYS A 212 2.63 10.08 12.86
CA LYS A 212 3.88 10.55 13.45
C LYS A 212 3.52 11.56 14.52
N LEU A 213 4.13 11.42 15.68
CA LEU A 213 4.21 12.47 16.67
C LEU A 213 5.47 13.28 16.39
N VAL A 214 5.28 14.50 15.91
CA VAL A 214 6.37 15.37 15.46
C VAL A 214 6.71 16.34 16.58
N MET A 215 7.96 16.27 17.04
CA MET A 215 8.56 17.16 18.04
C MET A 215 9.57 18.10 17.36
N PRO A 216 10.03 19.17 18.04
CA PRO A 216 11.07 20.03 17.51
C PRO A 216 12.36 19.30 17.10
N MET A 217 12.78 18.30 17.89
CA MET A 217 14.08 17.64 17.73
C MET A 217 14.01 16.18 17.27
N ALA A 218 12.82 15.60 17.18
CA ALA A 218 12.66 14.19 16.83
C ALA A 218 11.26 13.93 16.27
N THR A 219 11.06 12.73 15.75
CA THR A 219 9.74 12.24 15.36
C THR A 219 9.58 10.82 15.88
N LEU A 220 8.49 10.58 16.60
CA LEU A 220 8.13 9.27 17.11
C LEU A 220 6.97 8.68 16.31
N PRO A 221 6.86 7.34 16.23
CA PRO A 221 5.64 6.68 15.83
C PRO A 221 4.44 7.17 16.67
N PHE A 222 3.25 7.16 16.09
CA PHE A 222 2.01 7.34 16.82
C PHE A 222 0.99 6.36 16.27
N LEU A 223 0.79 5.25 16.97
CA LEU A 223 -0.06 4.15 16.50
C LEU A 223 -1.24 3.97 17.46
N LEU A 224 -2.46 4.02 16.91
CA LEU A 224 -3.68 3.74 17.65
C LEU A 224 -4.42 2.55 17.01
N PRO A 225 -4.35 1.34 17.59
CA PRO A 225 -5.23 0.25 17.20
C PRO A 225 -6.66 0.54 17.63
N ILE A 226 -7.56 0.62 16.65
CA ILE A 226 -9.00 0.75 16.87
C ILE A 226 -9.61 -0.64 16.77
N HIS A 227 -10.26 -1.04 17.85
CA HIS A 227 -10.96 -2.30 17.98
C HIS A 227 -12.48 -2.07 18.01
N ARG A 228 -13.21 -3.16 17.83
CA ARG A 228 -14.67 -3.20 17.89
C ARG A 228 -15.08 -4.11 19.06
N SER A 229 -15.98 -3.64 19.91
CA SER A 229 -16.58 -4.47 20.97
C SER A 229 -17.51 -5.53 20.39
N ASP A 230 -18.00 -6.45 21.22
CA ASP A 230 -18.97 -7.46 20.80
C ASP A 230 -20.32 -6.81 20.42
N GLU A 231 -20.69 -5.72 21.09
CA GLU A 231 -21.87 -4.87 20.80
C GLU A 231 -21.71 -4.03 19.53
N GLY A 232 -20.51 -3.96 18.97
CA GLY A 232 -20.24 -3.26 17.71
C GLY A 232 -19.86 -1.79 17.83
N GLU A 233 -19.37 -1.41 19.02
CA GLU A 233 -18.88 -0.07 19.28
C GLU A 233 -17.36 0.00 19.12
N LEU A 234 -16.86 1.14 18.66
CA LEU A 234 -15.43 1.38 18.49
C LEU A 234 -14.78 1.82 19.80
N PHE A 235 -13.55 1.35 20.03
CA PHE A 235 -12.68 1.87 21.07
C PHE A 235 -11.21 1.85 20.61
N VAL A 236 -10.40 2.76 21.15
CA VAL A 236 -8.95 2.72 20.99
C VAL A 236 -8.35 1.85 22.09
N ASP A 237 -7.63 0.79 21.72
CA ASP A 237 -7.10 -0.19 22.67
C ASP A 237 -5.86 0.35 23.41
N THR A 238 -4.99 1.07 22.72
CA THR A 238 -3.77 1.65 23.32
C THR A 238 -3.18 2.78 22.45
N CYS A 239 -2.14 3.44 22.96
CA CYS A 239 -1.30 4.37 22.21
C CYS A 239 0.14 3.87 22.23
N LEU A 240 0.77 3.73 21.07
CA LEU A 240 2.18 3.35 20.95
C LEU A 240 2.97 4.51 20.36
N THR A 241 4.00 4.94 21.08
CA THR A 241 4.93 6.02 20.69
C THR A 241 6.38 5.67 20.93
#